data_AF-A0A1C4NQZ3-F1
#
_entry.id   AF-A0A1C4NQZ3-F1
#
_cell.length_a   1.000
_cell.length_b   1.000
_cell.length_c   1.000
_cell.angle_alpha   90.00
_cell.angle_beta   90.00
_cell.angle_gamma   90.00
#
_symmetry.space_group_name_H-M   'P 1'
#
loop_
_entity.id
_entity.type
_entity.pdbx_description
1 polymer ?
#
loop_
_entity_poly.entity_id
_entity_poly.type
_entity_poly.pdbx_seq_one_letter_code
_entity_poly.pdbx_strand_id
1 'polypeptide(L)' 'MGTRSRQVAIDLGSARLRLRDQRQAWSAPHVAIVDEEGSLRAWGDEALAMAGRLPPRLRLVRP' A
#
# COMPACT_ATOMS: atom_id res chain seq x y z
N MET A 1 31.09 -12.99 -6.51
CA MET A 1 29.70 -13.05 -7.02
C MET A 1 29.06 -11.70 -6.73
N GLY A 2 29.03 -10.78 -7.71
CA GLY A 2 28.58 -9.41 -7.48
C GLY A 2 27.06 -9.33 -7.36
N THR A 3 26.54 -8.78 -6.27
CA THR A 3 25.12 -8.44 -6.15
C THR A 3 24.85 -7.28 -7.12
N ARG A 4 24.09 -7.53 -8.20
CA ARG A 4 23.56 -6.43 -9.01
C ARG A 4 22.59 -5.65 -8.11
N SER A 5 22.92 -4.40 -7.79
CA SER A 5 22.01 -3.49 -7.11
C SER A 5 20.79 -3.24 -8.01
N ARG A 6 19.59 -3.54 -7.51
CA ARG A 6 18.33 -3.25 -8.19
C ARG A 6 17.93 -1.82 -7.85
N GLN A 7 18.02 -0.91 -8.82
CA GLN A 7 17.51 0.46 -8.64
C GLN A 7 15.99 0.46 -8.81
N VAL A 8 15.28 1.06 -7.85
CA VAL A 8 13.83 1.18 -7.86
C VAL A 8 13.47 2.66 -7.67
N ALA A 9 12.64 3.20 -8.56
CA ALA A 9 12.00 4.48 -8.37
C ALA A 9 10.68 4.29 -7.62
N ILE A 10 10.45 5.13 -6.61
CA ILE A 10 9.28 5.08 -5.73
C ILE A 10 8.53 6.40 -5.82
N ASP A 11 7.24 6.33 -6.13
CA ASP A 11 6.29 7.44 -6.07
C ASP A 11 5.26 7.12 -4.98
N LEU A 12 5.24 7.96 -3.93
CA LEU A 12 4.37 7.84 -2.76
C LEU A 12 3.16 8.77 -2.84
N GLY A 13 2.56 8.93 -4.02
CA GLY A 13 1.37 9.77 -4.22
C GLY A 13 0.24 9.46 -3.23
N SER A 14 -0.52 10.48 -2.84
CA SER A 14 -1.57 10.39 -1.80
C SER A 14 -2.69 9.40 -2.11
N ALA A 15 -2.96 9.13 -3.39
CA ALA A 15 -4.00 8.18 -3.81
C ALA A 15 -3.43 6.80 -4.20
N ARG A 16 -2.21 6.75 -4.74
CA ARG A 16 -1.64 5.53 -5.33
C ARG A 16 -0.13 5.54 -5.16
N LEU A 17 0.40 4.40 -4.72
CA LEU A 17 1.83 4.13 -4.63
C LEU A 17 2.29 3.45 -5.91
N ARG A 18 3.43 3.86 -6.47
CA ARG A 18 4.01 3.27 -7.68
C ARG A 18 5.47 2.92 -7.44
N LEU A 19 5.85 1.72 -7.87
CA LEU A 19 7.21 1.22 -7.89
C LEU A 19 7.59 0.89 -9.32
N ARG A 20 8.79 1.27 -9.73
CA ARG A 20 9.33 0.89 -11.04
C ARG A 20 10.80 0.57 -10.95
N ASP A 21 11.21 -0.53 -11.55
CA ASP A 21 12.60 -0.83 -11.86
C ASP A 21 12.79 -0.98 -13.38
N GLN A 22 13.96 -1.45 -13.80
CA GLN A 22 14.26 -1.64 -15.23
C GLN A 22 13.41 -2.72 -15.92
N ARG A 23 12.67 -3.56 -15.18
CA ARG A 23 12.01 -4.75 -15.73
C ARG A 23 10.50 -4.79 -15.46
N GLN A 24 10.05 -4.09 -14.44
CA GLN A 24 8.73 -4.22 -13.85
C GLN A 24 8.24 -2.87 -13.36
N ALA A 25 6.94 -2.68 -13.49
CA ALA A 25 6.22 -1.60 -12.84
C ALA A 25 5.10 -2.22 -12.01
N TRP A 26 4.91 -1.71 -10.81
CA TRP A 26 3.86 -2.13 -9.89
C TRP A 26 3.21 -0.90 -9.29
N SER A 27 1.92 -1.00 -8.99
CA SER A 27 1.25 0.06 -8.25
C SER A 27 -0.02 -0.43 -7.56
N ALA A 28 -0.34 0.19 -6.43
CA ALA A 28 -1.50 -0.12 -5.62
C ALA A 28 -2.11 1.15 -5.01
N PRO A 29 -3.40 1.14 -4.63
CA PRO A 29 -3.99 2.19 -3.82
C PRO A 29 -3.16 2.51 -2.58
N HIS A 30 -2.96 3.80 -2.28
CA HIS A 30 -2.23 4.24 -1.09
C HIS A 30 -3.20 4.33 0.10
N VAL A 31 -3.68 3.18 0.54
CA VAL A 31 -4.69 3.06 1.60
C VAL A 31 -4.49 1.78 2.38
N ALA A 32 -4.60 1.87 3.70
CA ALA A 32 -4.53 0.72 4.60
C ALA A 32 -5.74 0.69 5.54
N ILE A 33 -5.98 -0.46 6.14
CA ILE A 33 -6.91 -0.63 7.26
C ILE A 33 -6.10 -1.07 8.45
N VAL A 34 -6.33 -0.42 9.58
CA VAL A 34 -5.72 -0.78 10.86
C VAL A 34 -6.82 -1.01 11.91
N ASP A 35 -6.49 -1.77 12.94
CA ASP A 35 -7.33 -1.88 14.14
C ASP A 35 -7.11 -0.70 15.12
N GLU A 36 -7.76 -0.80 16.29
CA GLU A 36 -7.71 0.18 17.37
C GLU A 36 -6.28 0.35 17.93
N GLU A 37 -5.50 -0.73 17.96
CA GLU A 37 -4.09 -0.73 18.37
C GLU A 37 -3.14 -0.23 17.27
N GLY A 38 -3.66 0.02 16.06
CA GLY A 38 -2.87 0.48 14.91
C GLY A 38 -2.19 -0.64 14.12
N SER A 39 -2.53 -1.91 14.39
CA SER A 39 -2.01 -3.06 13.65
C SER A 39 -2.62 -3.12 12.25
N LEU A 40 -1.78 -3.37 11.23
CA LEU A 40 -2.23 -3.52 9.85
C LEU A 40 -3.13 -4.75 9.69
N ARG A 41 -4.31 -4.55 9.12
CA ARG A 41 -5.27 -5.62 8.79
C ARG A 41 -5.41 -5.85 7.28
N ALA A 42 -5.28 -4.80 6.47
CA ALA A 42 -5.25 -4.90 5.01
C ALA A 42 -4.55 -3.68 4.40
N TRP A 43 -4.07 -3.79 3.15
CA TRP A 43 -3.45 -2.69 2.39
C TRP A 43 -3.79 -2.79 0.89
N GLY A 44 -3.71 -1.68 0.17
CA GLY A 44 -3.84 -1.66 -1.29
C GLY A 44 -5.26 -2.00 -1.74
N ASP A 45 -5.38 -2.90 -2.71
CA ASP A 45 -6.67 -3.26 -3.32
C ASP A 45 -7.62 -3.92 -2.32
N GLU A 46 -7.10 -4.72 -1.37
CA GLU A 46 -7.92 -5.34 -0.31
C GLU A 46 -8.52 -4.28 0.62
N ALA A 47 -7.69 -3.33 1.08
CA ALA A 47 -8.16 -2.22 1.90
C ALA A 47 -9.16 -1.33 1.16
N LEU A 48 -8.97 -1.12 -0.15
CA LEU A 48 -9.90 -0.38 -0.99
C LEU A 48 -11.25 -1.12 -1.13
N ALA A 49 -11.24 -2.45 -1.32
CA ALA A 49 -12.46 -3.25 -1.46
C ALA A 49 -13.32 -3.27 -0.18
N MET A 50 -12.68 -3.12 0.97
CA MET A 50 -13.34 -3.02 2.29
C MET A 50 -13.82 -1.60 2.63
N ALA A 51 -13.36 -0.58 1.89
CA ALA A 51 -13.72 0.81 2.14
C ALA A 51 -15.26 0.99 2.12
N GLY A 52 -15.79 1.66 3.15
CA GLY A 52 -17.23 1.89 3.30
C GLY A 52 -18.01 0.72 3.92
N ARG A 53 -17.37 -0.40 4.26
CA ARG A 53 -18.00 -1.57 4.92
C ARG A 53 -17.22 -2.02 6.16
N LEU A 54 -16.55 -1.08 6.83
CA LEU A 54 -15.69 -1.41 7.97
C LEU A 54 -16.50 -1.65 9.24
N PRO A 55 -16.23 -2.72 9.99
CA PRO A 55 -16.75 -2.87 11.34
C PRO A 55 -16.16 -1.79 12.26
N PRO A 56 -16.81 -1.47 13.40
CA PRO A 56 -16.46 -0.31 14.24
C PRO A 56 -15.00 -0.26 14.74
N ARG A 57 -14.34 -1.41 14.89
CA ARG A 57 -12.96 -1.50 15.41
C ARG A 57 -11.88 -1.42 14.32
N LEU A 58 -12.28 -1.22 13.07
CA LEU A 58 -11.36 -1.05 11.96
C LEU A 58 -11.48 0.36 11.39
N ARG A 59 -10.35 1.00 11.14
CA ARG A 59 -10.30 2.33 10.51
C ARG A 59 -9.52 2.27 9.21
N LEU A 60 -10.04 2.98 8.22
CA LEU A 60 -9.33 3.24 6.97
C LEU A 60 -8.34 4.39 7.19
N VAL A 61 -7.09 4.20 6.79
CA VAL A 61 -6.05 5.23 6.85
C VAL A 61 -5.51 5.50 5.45
N ARG A 62 -5.32 6.79 5.16
CA ARG A 62 -4.68 7.32 3.96
C ARG A 62 -3.55 8.26 4.39
N PRO A 63 -2.53 8.48 3.55
CA PRO A 63 -1.46 9.44 3.81
C PRO A 63 -1.97 10.86 4.06
#